data_AF-X0QLG2-F1
#
_entry.id   AF-X0QLG2-F1
#
_cell.length_a   1.000
_cell.length_b   1.000
_cell.length_c   1.000
_cell.angle_alpha   90.00
_cell.angle_beta   90.00
_cell.angle_gamma   90.00
#
_symmetry.space_group_name_H-M   'P 1'
#
loop_
_entity.id
_entity.type
_entity.pdbx_description
1 polymer ?
#
loop_
_entity_poly.entity_id
_entity_poly.type
_entity_poly.pdbx_seq_one_letter_code
_entity_poly.pdbx_strand_id
1 'polypeptide(L)'
;MTIVMNFFGNNIEPALIEHLDIYRVFLGIKGKNGVPKIKYKNGHMQYENNMSIVVSQGFKRVSDKEFTINLESTKSLTPAKLYKALCKITLSTIDEKHMVDLKQTVKWLTCVDTPQLRLPRVAANVVHNGFSKVPQIVNYIRKIDDFGIPHIVSEFRIGSFVYVYIIPFSEKDTVDFIADEEYEKFWDTFKHYRSINDWRFDCLDSIKEMSINENIRLVQNGQP
;
A
#
# COMPACT_ATOMS: atom_id res chain seq x y z
N MET A 1 6.49 22.99 -7.23
CA MET A 1 6.48 21.60 -7.74
C MET A 1 7.82 20.88 -7.54
N THR A 2 8.97 21.50 -7.85
CA THR A 2 10.31 20.90 -7.72
C THR A 2 10.73 20.52 -6.30
N ILE A 3 10.40 21.33 -5.29
CA ILE A 3 10.70 21.04 -3.87
C ILE A 3 9.92 19.81 -3.37
N VAL A 4 8.67 19.67 -3.83
CA VAL A 4 7.81 18.51 -3.55
C VAL A 4 8.43 17.25 -4.19
N MET A 5 8.86 17.31 -5.45
CA MET A 5 9.52 16.16 -6.09
C MET A 5 10.77 15.68 -5.33
N ASN A 6 11.67 16.58 -4.93
CA ASN A 6 12.90 16.22 -4.22
C ASN A 6 12.64 15.68 -2.79
N PHE A 7 11.72 16.29 -2.03
CA PHE A 7 11.36 15.78 -0.71
C PHE A 7 10.80 14.36 -0.79
N PHE A 8 9.94 14.10 -1.78
CA PHE A 8 9.30 12.81 -1.94
C PHE A 8 10.23 11.71 -2.45
N GLY A 9 11.09 12.01 -3.44
CA GLY A 9 12.07 11.04 -3.95
C GLY A 9 13.02 10.55 -2.87
N ASN A 10 13.36 11.41 -1.91
CA ASN A 10 14.29 11.08 -0.83
C ASN A 10 13.62 10.49 0.42
N ASN A 11 12.35 10.81 0.70
CA ASN A 11 11.74 10.49 2.00
C ASN A 11 10.49 9.60 1.93
N ILE A 12 9.82 9.47 0.78
CA ILE A 12 8.50 8.83 0.69
C ILE A 12 8.50 7.68 -0.33
N GLU A 13 9.12 7.88 -1.49
CA GLU A 13 9.24 6.83 -2.52
C GLU A 13 10.05 5.60 -2.06
N PRO A 14 11.15 5.74 -1.26
CA PRO A 14 11.87 4.58 -0.75
C PRO A 14 10.97 3.65 0.06
N ALA A 15 10.12 4.19 0.94
CA ALA A 15 9.19 3.42 1.76
C ALA A 15 8.22 2.55 0.92
N LEU A 16 7.67 3.11 -0.15
CA LEU A 16 6.79 2.38 -1.07
C LEU A 16 7.58 1.33 -1.87
N ILE A 17 8.78 1.66 -2.36
CA ILE A 17 9.63 0.70 -3.08
C ILE A 17 10.02 -0.47 -2.17
N GLU A 18 10.40 -0.20 -0.93
CA GLU A 18 10.77 -1.22 0.06
C GLU A 18 9.60 -2.14 0.38
N HIS A 19 8.40 -1.58 0.54
CA HIS A 19 7.18 -2.37 0.72
C HIS A 19 6.88 -3.27 -0.49
N LEU A 20 7.22 -2.82 -1.70
CA LEU A 20 6.93 -3.55 -2.94
C LEU A 20 8.05 -4.49 -3.40
N ASP A 21 9.26 -4.36 -2.86
CA ASP A 21 10.45 -5.09 -3.31
C ASP A 21 10.25 -6.61 -3.23
N ILE A 22 9.71 -7.11 -2.10
CA ILE A 22 9.42 -8.55 -1.91
C ILE A 22 8.59 -9.12 -3.07
N TYR A 23 7.59 -8.37 -3.51
CA TYR A 23 6.68 -8.78 -4.59
C TYR A 23 7.32 -8.71 -5.95
N ARG A 24 8.20 -7.74 -6.18
CA ARG A 24 8.96 -7.65 -7.43
C ARG A 24 9.81 -8.89 -7.63
N VAL A 25 10.37 -9.45 -6.56
CA VAL A 25 11.09 -10.73 -6.63
C VAL A 25 10.14 -11.89 -6.84
N PHE A 26 9.07 -12.00 -6.06
CA PHE A 26 8.09 -13.08 -6.20
C PHE A 26 7.50 -13.20 -7.61
N LEU A 27 7.23 -12.06 -8.24
CA LEU A 27 6.53 -11.96 -9.53
C LEU A 27 7.50 -11.77 -10.72
N GLY A 28 8.82 -11.74 -10.48
CA GLY A 28 9.81 -11.53 -11.55
C GLY A 28 9.73 -10.16 -12.24
N ILE A 29 9.26 -9.13 -11.53
CA ILE A 29 9.10 -7.77 -12.09
C ILE A 29 10.46 -7.09 -12.22
N LYS A 30 10.84 -6.76 -13.46
CA LYS A 30 12.11 -6.11 -13.79
C LYS A 30 12.05 -4.60 -13.51
N GLY A 31 13.07 -4.08 -12.83
CA GLY A 31 13.39 -2.64 -12.80
C GLY A 31 14.54 -2.30 -13.76
N LYS A 32 15.15 -1.12 -13.57
CA LYS A 32 16.28 -0.65 -14.40
C LYS A 32 17.45 -1.64 -14.45
N ASN A 33 17.72 -2.32 -13.33
CA ASN A 33 18.83 -3.26 -13.18
C ASN A 33 18.37 -4.73 -13.17
N GLY A 34 17.23 -5.05 -13.81
CA GLY A 34 16.62 -6.39 -13.77
C GLY A 34 15.73 -6.61 -12.55
N VAL A 35 15.45 -7.88 -12.22
CA VAL A 35 14.67 -8.23 -11.01
C VAL A 35 15.56 -8.01 -9.78
N PRO A 36 15.08 -7.34 -8.72
CA PRO A 36 15.91 -7.08 -7.55
C PRO A 36 16.36 -8.37 -6.85
N LYS A 37 17.52 -8.32 -6.18
CA LYS A 37 17.95 -9.32 -5.21
C LYS A 37 17.89 -8.69 -3.83
N ILE A 38 17.10 -9.28 -2.92
CA ILE A 38 16.86 -8.71 -1.59
C ILE A 38 17.64 -9.50 -0.57
N LYS A 39 18.39 -8.79 0.29
CA LYS A 39 19.05 -9.38 1.46
C LYS A 39 18.22 -9.07 2.69
N TYR A 40 18.00 -10.10 3.50
CA TYR A 40 17.41 -10.04 4.82
C TYR A 40 18.50 -10.37 5.85
N LYS A 41 18.28 -10.05 7.13
CA LYS A 41 19.23 -10.38 8.20
C LYS A 41 19.43 -11.90 8.31
N ASN A 42 18.36 -12.66 8.09
CA ASN A 42 18.30 -14.11 8.23
C ASN A 42 18.11 -14.85 6.90
N GLY A 43 18.31 -14.20 5.75
CA GLY A 43 18.00 -14.81 4.46
C GLY A 43 18.21 -13.92 3.24
N HIS A 44 17.77 -14.39 2.08
CA HIS A 44 17.69 -13.60 0.87
C HIS A 44 16.60 -14.10 -0.08
N MET A 45 16.21 -13.23 -0.99
CA MET A 45 15.29 -13.55 -2.09
C MET A 45 15.89 -13.14 -3.43
N GLN A 46 15.69 -13.98 -4.43
CA GLN A 46 16.07 -13.71 -5.82
C GLN A 46 15.12 -14.40 -6.79
N TYR A 47 15.16 -13.97 -8.05
CA TYR A 47 14.37 -14.58 -9.12
C TYR A 47 15.32 -15.18 -10.16
N GLU A 48 15.24 -16.50 -10.36
CA GLU A 48 16.09 -17.25 -11.29
C GLU A 48 15.25 -18.33 -11.99
N ASN A 49 15.53 -18.61 -13.26
CA ASN A 49 14.86 -19.67 -14.03
C ASN A 49 13.31 -19.61 -13.99
N ASN A 50 12.76 -18.40 -14.09
CA ASN A 50 11.32 -18.11 -13.97
C ASN A 50 10.69 -18.47 -12.61
N MET A 51 11.49 -18.62 -11.56
CA MET A 51 11.03 -18.96 -10.21
C MET A 51 11.57 -17.98 -9.17
N SER A 52 10.75 -17.68 -8.16
CA SER A 52 11.20 -17.01 -6.95
C SER A 52 11.91 -18.01 -6.05
N ILE A 53 13.14 -17.69 -5.66
CA ILE A 53 13.95 -18.46 -4.72
C ILE A 53 14.00 -17.69 -3.41
N VAL A 54 13.55 -18.33 -2.33
CA VAL A 54 13.59 -17.79 -0.98
C VAL A 54 14.48 -18.68 -0.13
N VAL A 55 15.56 -18.11 0.41
CA VAL A 55 16.47 -18.78 1.35
C VAL A 55 16.35 -18.08 2.69
N SER A 56 15.95 -18.80 3.74
CA SER A 56 15.78 -18.23 5.08
C SER A 56 16.19 -19.22 6.17
N GLN A 57 16.85 -18.72 7.20
CA GLN A 57 17.07 -19.42 8.46
C GLN A 57 15.77 -19.52 9.30
N GLY A 58 14.77 -18.68 9.01
CA GLY A 58 13.44 -18.69 9.62
C GLY A 58 12.42 -19.60 8.92
N PHE A 59 12.88 -20.61 8.16
CA PHE A 59 12.00 -21.61 7.55
C PHE A 59 11.47 -22.58 8.60
N LYS A 60 10.16 -22.79 8.63
CA LYS A 60 9.50 -23.76 9.49
C LYS A 60 8.46 -24.54 8.71
N ARG A 61 8.55 -25.87 8.75
CA ARG A 61 7.48 -26.76 8.29
C ARG A 61 6.41 -26.84 9.39
N VAL A 62 5.20 -26.41 9.07
CA VAL A 62 4.05 -26.45 9.99
C VAL A 62 3.31 -27.78 9.88
N SER A 63 3.18 -28.30 8.66
CA SER A 63 2.63 -29.63 8.37
C SER A 63 3.22 -30.18 7.07
N ASP A 64 2.74 -31.35 6.62
CA ASP A 64 3.15 -31.88 5.32
C ASP A 64 2.79 -30.98 4.13
N LYS A 65 1.75 -30.16 4.30
CA LYS A 65 1.18 -29.27 3.26
C LYS A 65 1.42 -27.80 3.54
N GLU A 66 2.05 -27.45 4.65
CA GLU A 66 2.19 -26.06 5.07
C GLU A 66 3.59 -25.77 5.57
N PHE A 67 4.14 -24.67 5.07
CA PHE A 67 5.37 -24.10 5.60
C PHE A 67 5.27 -22.58 5.71
N THR A 68 5.96 -22.06 6.71
CA THR A 68 6.07 -20.64 7.00
C THR A 68 7.52 -20.22 6.87
N ILE A 69 7.73 -19.05 6.31
CA ILE A 69 9.04 -18.43 6.20
C ILE A 69 8.95 -17.07 6.85
N ASN A 70 9.78 -16.84 7.87
CA ASN A 70 10.00 -15.53 8.42
C ASN A 70 11.27 -14.91 7.81
N LEU A 71 11.19 -13.66 7.35
CA LEU A 71 12.29 -12.89 6.82
C LEU A 71 12.39 -11.55 7.55
N GLU A 72 13.55 -11.27 8.13
CA GLU A 72 13.81 -10.05 8.88
C GLU A 72 14.50 -9.02 7.98
N SER A 73 13.79 -7.97 7.60
CA SER A 73 14.37 -6.95 6.72
C SER A 73 15.53 -6.23 7.39
N THR A 74 16.54 -5.87 6.59
CA THR A 74 17.56 -4.90 7.01
C THR A 74 17.05 -3.47 6.91
N LYS A 75 15.87 -3.27 6.33
CA LYS A 75 15.24 -1.99 6.09
C LYS A 75 14.06 -1.77 7.05
N SER A 76 13.65 -0.53 7.15
CA SER A 76 12.61 -0.08 8.07
C SER A 76 11.66 0.87 7.36
N LEU A 77 10.39 0.83 7.77
CA LEU A 77 9.31 1.60 7.17
C LEU A 77 8.74 2.57 8.20
N THR A 78 8.31 3.75 7.76
CA THR A 78 7.36 4.57 8.54
C THR A 78 5.97 4.45 7.91
N PRO A 79 4.96 3.91 8.60
CA PRO A 79 3.61 3.74 8.06
C PRO A 79 3.01 5.03 7.49
N ALA A 80 3.14 6.15 8.21
CA ALA A 80 2.68 7.46 7.72
C ALA A 80 3.33 7.86 6.39
N LYS A 81 4.60 7.49 6.15
CA LYS A 81 5.27 7.76 4.86
C LYS A 81 4.64 6.92 3.73
N LEU A 82 4.21 5.69 4.00
CA LEU A 82 3.49 4.87 3.03
C LEU A 82 2.14 5.49 2.65
N TYR A 83 1.36 5.96 3.64
CA TYR A 83 0.11 6.68 3.36
C TYR A 83 0.37 7.95 2.52
N LYS A 84 1.39 8.74 2.89
CA LYS A 84 1.79 9.93 2.11
C LYS A 84 2.18 9.56 0.67
N ALA A 85 2.82 8.41 0.44
CA ALA A 85 3.16 7.94 -0.90
C ALA A 85 1.92 7.69 -1.75
N LEU A 86 0.92 6.99 -1.16
CA LEU A 86 -0.37 6.74 -1.80
C LEU A 86 -1.08 8.06 -2.15
N CYS A 87 -1.22 8.98 -1.20
CA CYS A 87 -1.84 10.28 -1.47
C CYS A 87 -1.14 11.06 -2.60
N LYS A 88 0.19 11.03 -2.68
CA LYS A 88 0.90 11.70 -3.79
C LYS A 88 0.56 11.10 -5.15
N ILE A 89 0.41 9.78 -5.24
CA ILE A 89 0.01 9.13 -6.50
C ILE A 89 -1.34 9.71 -6.96
N THR A 90 -2.32 9.82 -6.07
CA THR A 90 -3.60 10.47 -6.37
C THR A 90 -3.44 11.94 -6.77
N LEU A 91 -2.72 12.75 -5.99
CA LEU A 91 -2.55 14.18 -6.31
C LEU A 91 -1.81 14.41 -7.63
N SER A 92 -0.99 13.46 -8.08
CA SER A 92 -0.31 13.52 -9.38
C SER A 92 -1.18 13.12 -10.57
N THR A 93 -2.35 12.52 -10.33
CA THR A 93 -3.20 11.91 -11.37
C THR A 93 -4.64 12.45 -11.36
N ILE A 94 -5.04 13.17 -10.32
CA ILE A 94 -6.36 13.81 -10.25
C ILE A 94 -6.40 15.10 -11.08
N ASP A 95 -7.60 15.42 -11.58
CA ASP A 95 -7.86 16.68 -12.29
C ASP A 95 -7.63 17.89 -11.37
N GLU A 96 -6.92 18.90 -11.88
CA GLU A 96 -6.51 20.11 -11.16
C GLU A 96 -7.70 20.82 -10.51
N LYS A 97 -8.91 20.72 -11.08
CA LYS A 97 -10.11 21.34 -10.48
C LYS A 97 -10.43 20.83 -9.07
N HIS A 98 -9.98 19.62 -8.71
CA HIS A 98 -10.18 19.06 -7.37
C HIS A 98 -9.06 19.44 -6.39
N MET A 99 -7.93 19.96 -6.88
CA MET A 99 -6.79 20.35 -6.03
C MET A 99 -7.12 21.51 -5.10
N VAL A 100 -8.07 22.37 -5.49
CA VAL A 100 -8.52 23.50 -4.66
C VAL A 100 -9.06 23.03 -3.30
N ASP A 101 -9.68 21.85 -3.26
CA ASP A 101 -10.29 21.25 -2.07
C ASP A 101 -9.30 20.41 -1.25
N LEU A 102 -8.02 20.31 -1.68
CA LEU A 102 -7.00 19.41 -1.12
C LEU A 102 -5.78 20.16 -0.57
N LYS A 103 -5.92 21.46 -0.30
CA LYS A 103 -4.81 22.32 0.19
C LYS A 103 -4.22 21.80 1.50
N GLN A 104 -5.06 21.31 2.42
CA GLN A 104 -4.59 20.76 3.69
C GLN A 104 -3.87 19.43 3.49
N THR A 105 -4.35 18.57 2.58
CA THR A 105 -3.65 17.34 2.18
C THR A 105 -2.26 17.66 1.62
N VAL A 106 -2.16 18.64 0.70
CA VAL A 106 -0.88 19.08 0.12
C VAL A 106 0.05 19.61 1.20
N LYS A 107 -0.45 20.46 2.11
CA LYS A 107 0.32 20.99 3.22
C LYS A 107 0.87 19.87 4.11
N TRP A 108 0.02 18.92 4.51
CA TRP A 108 0.38 17.75 5.31
C TRP A 108 1.46 16.89 4.64
N LEU A 109 1.32 16.65 3.34
CA LEU A 109 2.28 15.90 2.53
C LEU A 109 3.68 16.54 2.51
N THR A 110 3.74 17.88 2.44
CA THR A 110 5.00 18.63 2.34
C THR A 110 5.67 18.94 3.68
N CYS A 111 5.00 18.66 4.80
CA CYS A 111 5.53 18.91 6.13
C CYS A 111 6.51 17.78 6.54
N VAL A 112 7.75 18.17 6.87
CA VAL A 112 8.82 17.25 7.33
C VAL A 112 8.52 16.77 8.76
N ASP A 113 8.17 17.70 9.65
CA ASP A 113 7.92 17.46 11.08
C ASP A 113 6.43 17.45 11.37
N THR A 114 5.71 16.49 10.76
CA THR A 114 4.27 16.40 11.00
C THR A 114 4.00 15.78 12.36
N PRO A 115 3.14 16.37 13.21
CA PRO A 115 2.69 15.69 14.41
C PRO A 115 2.01 14.36 14.04
N GLN A 116 2.01 13.42 14.99
CA GLN A 116 1.22 12.19 14.86
C GLN A 116 -0.24 12.58 14.63
N LEU A 117 -0.76 12.27 13.43
CA LEU A 117 -2.15 12.47 13.07
C LEU A 117 -2.78 11.10 12.88
N ARG A 118 -4.04 10.98 13.27
CA ARG A 118 -4.86 9.82 12.93
C ARG A 118 -5.22 9.92 11.44
N LEU A 119 -5.29 8.78 10.76
CA LEU A 119 -5.64 8.69 9.34
C LEU A 119 -6.69 7.60 9.13
N PRO A 120 -7.50 7.68 8.06
CA PRO A 120 -8.35 6.57 7.64
C PRO A 120 -7.57 5.28 7.44
N ARG A 121 -8.25 4.13 7.52
CA ARG A 121 -7.62 2.83 7.22
C ARG A 121 -7.38 2.68 5.72
N VAL A 122 -6.28 2.04 5.34
CA VAL A 122 -6.03 1.64 3.94
C VAL A 122 -6.47 0.20 3.78
N ALA A 123 -7.40 -0.07 2.86
CA ALA A 123 -7.75 -1.43 2.51
C ALA A 123 -6.73 -1.97 1.50
N ALA A 124 -6.11 -3.10 1.80
CA ALA A 124 -5.11 -3.76 0.97
C ALA A 124 -5.56 -5.19 0.65
N ASN A 125 -5.34 -5.63 -0.59
CA ASN A 125 -5.65 -6.99 -1.03
C ASN A 125 -4.57 -7.50 -2.00
N VAL A 126 -4.42 -8.82 -2.06
CA VAL A 126 -3.58 -9.51 -3.04
C VAL A 126 -4.48 -10.30 -3.99
N VAL A 127 -4.68 -9.77 -5.18
CA VAL A 127 -5.52 -10.38 -6.20
C VAL A 127 -4.70 -11.41 -6.99
N HIS A 128 -5.10 -12.67 -6.88
CA HIS A 128 -4.42 -13.80 -7.53
C HIS A 128 -4.72 -13.91 -9.04
N ASN A 129 -5.88 -13.39 -9.50
CA ASN A 129 -6.29 -13.37 -10.91
C ASN A 129 -6.37 -11.94 -11.44
N GLY A 130 -5.63 -11.62 -12.52
CA GLY A 130 -5.61 -10.26 -13.10
C GLY A 130 -4.34 -9.46 -12.81
N PHE A 131 -3.19 -10.15 -12.74
CA PHE A 131 -1.88 -9.52 -12.64
C PHE A 131 -1.68 -8.47 -13.76
N SER A 132 -1.46 -7.22 -13.36
CA SER A 132 -1.08 -6.15 -14.29
C SER A 132 0.42 -5.91 -14.25
N LYS A 133 1.05 -5.94 -15.43
CA LYS A 133 2.48 -5.59 -15.59
C LYS A 133 2.75 -4.09 -15.38
N VAL A 134 1.71 -3.26 -15.47
CA VAL A 134 1.81 -1.80 -15.32
C VAL A 134 1.01 -1.34 -14.11
N PRO A 135 1.52 -0.38 -13.32
CA PRO A 135 0.73 0.24 -12.27
C PRO A 135 -0.51 0.94 -12.84
N GLN A 136 -1.62 0.87 -12.12
CA GLN A 136 -2.88 1.53 -12.48
C GLN A 136 -3.40 2.31 -11.28
N ILE A 137 -4.05 3.45 -11.55
CA ILE A 137 -4.67 4.29 -10.54
C ILE A 137 -6.06 4.69 -11.02
N VAL A 138 -7.07 4.52 -10.16
CA VAL A 138 -8.44 4.97 -10.40
C VAL A 138 -8.83 5.91 -9.26
N ASN A 139 -9.21 7.13 -9.62
CA ASN A 139 -9.64 8.16 -8.67
C ASN A 139 -11.18 8.26 -8.72
N TYR A 140 -11.84 7.87 -7.63
CA TYR A 140 -13.27 8.04 -7.44
C TYR A 140 -13.52 9.39 -6.76
N ILE A 141 -14.41 10.19 -7.36
CA ILE A 141 -14.72 11.54 -6.89
C ILE A 141 -16.21 11.62 -6.60
N ARG A 142 -16.55 12.01 -5.37
CA ARG A 142 -17.94 12.18 -4.95
C ARG A 142 -18.61 13.30 -5.76
N LYS A 143 -19.79 12.99 -6.31
CA LYS A 143 -20.61 13.93 -7.11
C LYS A 143 -21.91 14.34 -6.42
N ILE A 144 -22.25 13.71 -5.30
CA ILE A 144 -23.50 13.90 -4.58
C ILE A 144 -23.24 14.49 -3.19
N ASP A 145 -24.24 15.15 -2.63
CA ASP A 145 -24.19 15.73 -1.29
C ASP A 145 -24.45 14.67 -0.18
N ASP A 146 -23.83 13.49 -0.34
CA ASP A 146 -23.77 12.47 0.72
C ASP A 146 -22.40 12.51 1.39
N PHE A 147 -22.31 13.23 2.50
CA PHE A 147 -21.08 13.37 3.28
C PHE A 147 -20.71 12.10 4.08
N GLY A 148 -21.52 11.05 4.01
CA GLY A 148 -21.14 9.72 4.48
C GLY A 148 -20.16 8.98 3.56
N ILE A 149 -19.81 9.58 2.42
CA ILE A 149 -18.84 9.07 1.46
C ILE A 149 -17.71 10.09 1.30
N PRO A 150 -16.43 9.67 1.29
CA PRO A 150 -15.31 10.59 1.16
C PRO A 150 -15.34 11.35 -0.16
N HIS A 151 -14.84 12.59 -0.15
CA HIS A 151 -14.75 13.41 -1.36
C HIS A 151 -13.93 12.69 -2.44
N ILE A 152 -12.78 12.14 -2.08
CA ILE A 152 -11.91 11.40 -3.00
C ILE A 152 -11.45 10.08 -2.37
N VAL A 153 -11.64 9.00 -3.12
CA VAL A 153 -11.13 7.67 -2.83
C VAL A 153 -10.29 7.22 -4.01
N SER A 154 -9.18 6.54 -3.77
CA SER A 154 -8.30 6.07 -4.83
C SER A 154 -8.06 4.58 -4.71
N GLU A 155 -8.08 3.90 -5.85
CA GLU A 155 -7.65 2.53 -6.00
C GLU A 155 -6.32 2.52 -6.76
N PHE A 156 -5.25 2.10 -6.09
CA PHE A 156 -3.95 1.91 -6.70
C PHE A 156 -3.65 0.42 -6.87
N ARG A 157 -3.35 0.01 -8.09
CA ARG A 157 -2.98 -1.37 -8.42
C ARG A 157 -1.55 -1.46 -8.91
N ILE A 158 -0.81 -2.44 -8.41
CA ILE A 158 0.52 -2.77 -8.92
C ILE A 158 0.78 -4.27 -8.82
N GLY A 159 1.01 -4.93 -9.95
CA GLY A 159 1.12 -6.39 -9.98
C GLY A 159 -0.18 -7.05 -9.52
N SER A 160 -0.11 -7.78 -8.41
CA SER A 160 -1.26 -8.39 -7.73
C SER A 160 -1.82 -7.54 -6.58
N PHE A 161 -1.19 -6.41 -6.24
CA PHE A 161 -1.60 -5.60 -5.10
C PHE A 161 -2.66 -4.61 -5.48
N VAL A 162 -3.64 -4.46 -4.59
CA VAL A 162 -4.68 -3.45 -4.67
C VAL A 162 -4.70 -2.71 -3.34
N TYR A 163 -4.61 -1.38 -3.41
CA TYR A 163 -4.77 -0.48 -2.27
C TYR A 163 -5.94 0.44 -2.53
N VAL A 164 -6.91 0.46 -1.63
CA VAL A 164 -8.03 1.40 -1.63
C VAL A 164 -7.88 2.33 -0.42
N TYR A 165 -7.79 3.63 -0.67
CA TYR A 165 -7.49 4.62 0.36
C TYR A 165 -8.25 5.93 0.13
N ILE A 166 -8.54 6.61 1.24
CA ILE A 166 -9.22 7.91 1.26
C ILE A 166 -8.17 9.02 1.21
N ILE A 167 -8.44 10.11 0.48
CA ILE A 167 -7.59 11.30 0.56
C ILE A 167 -8.02 12.15 1.76
N PRO A 168 -7.20 12.27 2.82
CA PRO A 168 -7.60 12.92 4.04
C PRO A 168 -7.56 14.44 3.90
N PHE A 169 -8.26 15.12 4.82
CA PHE A 169 -8.22 16.58 4.96
C PHE A 169 -8.75 17.36 3.76
N SER A 170 -9.72 16.78 3.03
CA SER A 170 -10.41 17.56 2.00
C SER A 170 -11.36 18.58 2.63
N GLU A 171 -11.39 19.79 2.08
CA GLU A 171 -12.34 20.85 2.50
C GLU A 171 -13.81 20.49 2.22
N LYS A 172 -14.06 19.44 1.41
CA LYS A 172 -15.40 18.93 1.09
C LYS A 172 -15.90 17.84 2.02
N ASP A 173 -15.06 17.32 2.91
CA ASP A 173 -15.42 16.29 3.86
C ASP A 173 -15.83 16.92 5.20
N THR A 174 -16.93 16.42 5.78
CA THR A 174 -17.42 16.87 7.10
C THR A 174 -17.01 15.92 8.23
N VAL A 175 -16.44 14.77 7.88
CA VAL A 175 -15.92 13.74 8.79
C VAL A 175 -14.56 13.28 8.27
N ASP A 176 -13.75 12.68 9.15
CA ASP A 176 -12.39 12.26 8.82
C ASP A 176 -12.26 10.77 8.46
N PHE A 177 -13.34 9.98 8.61
CA PHE A 177 -13.39 8.54 8.32
C PHE A 177 -12.38 7.70 9.11
N ILE A 178 -12.03 8.18 10.31
CA ILE A 178 -11.14 7.48 11.24
C ILE A 178 -11.92 6.54 12.14
N ALA A 179 -13.16 6.89 12.48
CA ALA A 179 -14.05 6.03 13.26
C ALA A 179 -14.52 4.83 12.42
N ASP A 180 -14.62 3.66 13.06
CA ASP A 180 -15.01 2.42 12.37
C ASP A 180 -16.39 2.56 11.71
N GLU A 181 -17.36 3.18 12.38
CA GLU A 181 -18.72 3.38 11.88
C GLU A 181 -18.76 4.17 10.56
N GLU A 182 -18.00 5.26 10.47
CA GLU A 182 -17.90 6.10 9.28
C GLU A 182 -17.17 5.38 8.15
N TYR A 183 -16.10 4.64 8.50
CA TYR A 183 -15.34 3.87 7.54
C TYR A 183 -16.16 2.73 6.94
N GLU A 184 -16.88 1.95 7.76
CA GLU A 184 -17.72 0.85 7.27
C GLU A 184 -18.85 1.37 6.37
N LYS A 185 -19.45 2.53 6.69
CA LYS A 185 -20.45 3.17 5.81
C LYS A 185 -19.87 3.50 4.44
N PHE A 186 -18.66 4.06 4.39
CA PHE A 186 -17.92 4.26 3.15
C PHE A 186 -17.68 2.93 2.42
N TRP A 187 -17.13 1.94 3.12
CA TRP A 187 -16.71 0.66 2.53
C TRP A 187 -17.90 -0.08 1.89
N ASP A 188 -19.07 -0.01 2.53
CA ASP A 188 -20.32 -0.60 2.06
C ASP A 188 -20.86 0.03 0.76
N THR A 189 -20.39 1.22 0.40
CA THR A 189 -20.73 1.87 -0.87
C THR A 189 -20.07 1.12 -2.05
N PHE A 190 -18.88 0.55 -1.85
CA PHE A 190 -18.12 -0.15 -2.88
C PHE A 190 -18.39 -1.66 -2.84
N LYS A 191 -19.62 -2.06 -3.21
CA LYS A 191 -20.09 -3.46 -3.17
C LYS A 191 -19.16 -4.47 -3.86
N HIS A 192 -18.47 -4.06 -4.93
CA HIS A 192 -17.52 -4.90 -5.65
C HIS A 192 -16.26 -5.23 -4.82
N TYR A 193 -15.80 -4.34 -3.95
CA TYR A 193 -14.73 -4.66 -3.00
C TYR A 193 -15.23 -5.62 -1.93
N ARG A 194 -16.44 -5.41 -1.40
CA ARG A 194 -17.04 -6.29 -0.39
C ARG A 194 -17.27 -7.72 -0.88
N SER A 195 -17.47 -7.92 -2.19
CA SER A 195 -17.59 -9.26 -2.78
C SER A 195 -16.27 -10.03 -2.89
N ILE A 196 -15.14 -9.39 -2.59
CA ILE A 196 -13.81 -9.98 -2.59
C ILE A 196 -13.42 -10.29 -1.15
N ASN A 197 -12.90 -11.49 -0.90
CA ASN A 197 -12.42 -11.90 0.41
C ASN A 197 -10.99 -11.39 0.67
N ASP A 198 -10.51 -11.56 1.91
CA ASP A 198 -9.09 -11.37 2.28
C ASP A 198 -8.56 -9.93 2.18
N TRP A 199 -9.45 -8.94 2.32
CA TRP A 199 -9.02 -7.55 2.56
C TRP A 199 -8.37 -7.42 3.94
N ARG A 200 -7.23 -6.73 3.97
CA ARG A 200 -6.56 -6.25 5.17
C ARG A 200 -6.81 -4.76 5.31
N PHE A 201 -7.18 -4.30 6.50
CA PHE A 201 -7.39 -2.87 6.78
C PHE A 201 -6.24 -2.35 7.63
N ASP A 202 -5.32 -1.62 7.00
CA ASP A 202 -4.09 -1.15 7.60
C ASP A 202 -4.23 0.25 8.21
N CYS A 203 -3.87 0.37 9.49
CA CYS A 203 -3.65 1.67 10.14
C CYS A 203 -2.24 2.15 9.83
N LEU A 204 -2.13 3.11 8.89
CA LEU A 204 -0.84 3.66 8.46
C LEU A 204 -0.59 5.07 9.03
N ASP A 205 -1.09 5.35 10.22
CA ASP A 205 -1.01 6.67 10.85
C ASP A 205 0.29 6.88 11.65
N SER A 206 0.97 5.81 12.07
CA SER A 206 2.20 5.88 12.87
C SER A 206 3.37 6.59 12.17
N ILE A 207 3.97 7.58 12.85
CA ILE A 207 5.23 8.23 12.46
C ILE A 207 6.47 7.48 12.97
N LYS A 208 6.30 6.42 13.77
CA LYS A 208 7.44 5.63 14.27
C LYS A 208 7.96 4.71 13.18
N GLU A 209 9.28 4.66 13.08
CA GLU A 209 9.97 3.70 12.24
C GLU A 209 9.79 2.28 12.80
N MET A 210 9.44 1.34 11.94
CA MET A 210 9.23 -0.06 12.28
C MET A 210 10.09 -0.96 11.40
N SER A 211 10.67 -2.00 12.02
CA SER A 211 11.33 -3.07 11.29
C SER A 211 10.31 -3.83 10.45
N ILE A 212 10.65 -4.10 9.19
CA ILE A 212 9.81 -4.90 8.31
C ILE A 212 10.11 -6.39 8.56
N ASN A 213 9.10 -7.14 8.98
CA ASN A 213 9.17 -8.59 9.11
C ASN A 213 8.17 -9.23 8.15
N GLU A 214 8.68 -9.96 7.17
CA GLU A 214 7.84 -10.62 6.17
C GLU A 214 7.56 -12.05 6.63
N ASN A 215 6.28 -12.38 6.76
CA ASN A 215 5.81 -13.71 7.12
C ASN A 215 5.09 -14.32 5.92
N ILE A 216 5.79 -15.20 5.20
CA ILE A 216 5.25 -15.89 4.03
C ILE A 216 4.69 -17.22 4.52
N ARG A 217 3.39 -17.43 4.30
CA ARG A 217 2.73 -18.72 4.55
C ARG A 217 2.41 -19.37 3.22
N LEU A 218 2.93 -20.56 3.00
CA LEU A 218 2.70 -21.35 1.79
C LEU A 218 1.94 -22.61 2.19
N VAL A 219 0.73 -22.72 1.65
CA VAL A 219 -0.18 -23.84 1.88
C VAL A 219 -0.40 -24.54 0.55
N GLN A 220 -0.08 -25.82 0.49
CA GLN A 220 -0.46 -26.67 -0.62
C GLN A 220 -1.96 -26.90 -0.53
N ASN A 221 -2.71 -26.13 -1.32
CA ASN A 221 -4.14 -26.38 -1.49
C ASN A 221 -4.29 -27.73 -2.18
N GLY A 222 -4.84 -28.70 -1.45
CA GLY A 222 -5.32 -29.91 -2.09
C GLY A 222 -6.50 -29.53 -2.97
N GLN A 223 -6.37 -29.74 -4.27
CA GLN A 223 -7.53 -30.08 -5.08
C GLN A 223 -7.23 -31.39 -5.80
N PRO A 224 -8.28 -32.22 -6.02
CA PRO A 224 -8.19 -33.65 -6.31
C PRO A 224 -7.37 -33.99 -7.56
#